data_AF-A0A1I6QN65-F1
#
_entry.id   AF-A0A1I6QN65-F1
#
_cell.length_a   1.000
_cell.length_b   1.000
_cell.length_c   1.000
_cell.angle_alpha   90.00
_cell.angle_beta   90.00
_cell.angle_gamma   90.00
#
_symmetry.space_group_name_H-M   'P 1'
#
loop_
_entity.id
_entity.type
_entity.pdbx_description
1 polymer ?
#
loop_
_entity_poly.entity_id
_entity_poly.type
_entity_poly.pdbx_seq_one_letter_code
_entity_poly.pdbx_strand_id
1 'polypeptide(L)'
;MKRLLYATVALGFLTIVPTLSRAQVNVRINIGAQPNWGPAGYDYVRYYYIPEADAYYDVSSRRYTYFHGNRWITRAALPSRFARIDLYRTHKVVINHAHPWKNHKKIRKQYAHYGYDRHPQRVRNDYYGHKHYDKKHKKHDKKYKKHPRRGR
;
A
#
# COMPACT_ATOMS: atom_id res chain seq x y z
N MET A 1 -35.65 -77.31 23.07
CA MET A 1 -34.34 -77.11 23.72
C MET A 1 -33.45 -76.26 22.83
N LYS A 2 -32.78 -75.25 23.41
CA LYS A 2 -31.53 -74.54 23.00
C LYS A 2 -31.56 -73.76 21.66
N ARG A 3 -31.79 -72.43 21.64
CA ARG A 3 -30.94 -71.24 21.93
C ARG A 3 -29.80 -71.00 20.93
N LEU A 4 -29.73 -69.76 20.39
CA LEU A 4 -28.59 -68.84 20.13
C LEU A 4 -28.99 -67.87 18.97
N LEU A 5 -29.56 -66.68 19.21
CA LEU A 5 -28.95 -65.37 19.55
C LEU A 5 -27.83 -64.91 18.60
N TYR A 6 -28.10 -63.96 17.69
CA TYR A 6 -27.17 -62.89 17.23
C TYR A 6 -28.02 -61.69 16.74
N ALA A 7 -28.16 -60.63 17.54
CA ALA A 7 -27.26 -59.47 17.65
C ALA A 7 -27.65 -58.35 16.66
N THR A 8 -28.47 -57.43 17.19
CA THR A 8 -28.79 -56.12 16.61
C THR A 8 -27.53 -55.35 16.22
N VAL A 9 -27.34 -55.07 14.93
CA VAL A 9 -26.32 -54.11 14.48
C VAL A 9 -26.91 -52.71 14.61
N ALA A 10 -26.53 -52.04 15.70
CA ALA A 10 -26.61 -50.59 15.84
C ALA A 10 -25.23 -49.98 15.50
N LEU A 11 -25.26 -48.70 15.14
CA LEU A 11 -24.16 -47.76 14.88
C LEU A 11 -23.58 -47.75 13.45
N GLY A 12 -23.41 -46.61 12.78
CA GLY A 12 -23.26 -45.26 13.32
C GLY A 12 -23.79 -44.18 12.40
N PHE A 13 -24.46 -43.20 13.01
CA PHE A 13 -24.66 -41.88 12.41
C PHE A 13 -23.30 -41.24 12.17
N LEU A 14 -22.98 -40.93 10.91
CA LEU A 14 -21.83 -40.11 10.55
C LEU A 14 -22.11 -38.67 11.00
N THR A 15 -21.61 -38.29 12.18
CA THR A 15 -21.70 -36.91 12.64
C THR A 15 -20.71 -36.06 11.86
N ILE A 16 -21.21 -35.31 10.87
CA ILE A 16 -20.46 -34.23 10.24
C ILE A 16 -20.33 -33.13 11.28
N VAL A 17 -19.21 -33.09 11.99
CA VAL A 17 -18.89 -31.98 12.90
C VAL A 17 -18.57 -30.76 12.02
N PRO A 18 -19.35 -29.67 12.07
CA PRO A 18 -18.99 -28.48 11.31
C PRO A 18 -17.73 -27.89 11.92
N THR A 19 -16.62 -27.97 11.19
CA THR A 19 -15.40 -27.25 11.55
C THR A 19 -15.69 -25.76 11.34
N LEU A 20 -15.80 -25.01 12.42
CA LEU A 20 -15.89 -23.55 12.37
C LEU A 20 -14.58 -23.01 11.79
N SER A 21 -14.60 -22.70 10.49
CA SER A 21 -13.47 -22.07 9.80
C SER A 21 -13.35 -20.62 10.29
N ARG A 22 -12.38 -20.37 11.17
CA ARG A 22 -12.02 -19.02 11.60
C ARG A 22 -11.18 -18.36 10.52
N ALA A 23 -11.80 -17.58 9.64
CA ALA A 23 -11.07 -16.71 8.73
C ALA A 23 -10.34 -15.63 9.55
N GLN A 24 -9.01 -15.70 9.61
CA GLN A 24 -8.20 -14.63 10.20
C GLN A 24 -8.00 -13.52 9.18
N VAL A 25 -8.55 -12.32 9.44
CA VAL A 25 -8.29 -11.13 8.63
C VAL A 25 -6.96 -10.52 9.07
N ASN A 26 -5.92 -10.62 8.23
CA ASN A 26 -4.63 -9.98 8.48
C ASN A 26 -4.59 -8.59 7.81
N VAL A 27 -4.79 -7.53 8.60
CA VAL A 27 -4.65 -6.15 8.13
C VAL A 27 -3.20 -5.71 8.27
N ARG A 28 -2.54 -5.40 7.15
CA ARG A 28 -1.17 -4.89 7.12
C ARG A 28 -1.21 -3.37 6.92
N ILE A 29 -0.50 -2.62 7.76
CA ILE A 29 -0.42 -1.15 7.72
C ILE A 29 1.05 -0.74 7.74
N ASN A 30 1.47 0.16 6.85
CA ASN A 30 2.85 0.69 6.85
C ASN A 30 2.95 2.20 6.55
N ILE A 31 1.91 2.95 6.94
CA ILE A 31 1.78 4.41 6.71
C ILE A 31 3.05 5.20 7.10
N GLY A 32 3.72 4.83 8.19
CA GLY A 32 4.93 5.51 8.67
C GLY A 32 6.21 5.15 7.93
N ALA A 33 6.25 4.04 7.21
CA ALA A 33 7.41 3.62 6.42
C ALA A 33 7.43 4.26 5.02
N GLN A 34 6.26 4.72 4.55
CA GLN A 34 6.11 5.32 3.24
C GLN A 34 6.81 6.69 3.16
N PRO A 35 7.67 6.92 2.15
CA PRO A 35 8.36 8.20 1.96
C PRO A 35 7.39 9.35 1.67
N ASN A 36 7.82 10.58 1.95
CA ASN A 36 7.00 11.78 1.76
C ASN A 36 6.65 12.05 0.28
N TRP A 37 7.51 11.62 -0.64
CA TRP A 37 7.26 11.68 -2.09
C TRP A 37 6.29 10.59 -2.57
N GLY A 38 5.94 9.60 -1.74
CA GLY A 38 4.99 8.55 -2.08
C GLY A 38 3.57 9.10 -2.30
N PRO A 39 2.73 8.43 -3.11
CA PRO A 39 1.31 8.77 -3.27
C PRO A 39 0.56 8.82 -1.93
N ALA A 40 -0.31 9.80 -1.78
CA ALA A 40 -1.21 9.87 -0.61
C ALA A 40 -2.38 8.89 -0.73
N GLY A 41 -2.99 8.52 0.40
CA GLY A 41 -4.24 7.74 0.45
C GLY A 41 -4.09 6.22 0.53
N TYR A 42 -2.88 5.71 0.79
CA TYR A 42 -2.63 4.27 0.93
C TYR A 42 -2.20 3.91 2.35
N ASP A 43 -2.94 3.00 2.99
CA ASP A 43 -2.59 2.47 4.31
C ASP A 43 -1.44 1.46 4.26
N TYR A 44 -1.30 0.80 3.11
CA TYR A 44 -0.23 -0.16 2.84
C TYR A 44 0.29 -0.06 1.42
N VAL A 45 1.62 -0.05 1.31
CA VAL A 45 2.33 -0.15 0.03
C VAL A 45 3.51 -1.10 0.19
N ARG A 46 3.59 -2.11 -0.67
CA ARG A 46 4.79 -2.95 -0.76
C ARG A 46 5.85 -2.32 -1.66
N TYR A 47 5.50 -1.99 -2.90
CA TYR A 47 6.39 -1.35 -3.86
C TYR A 47 5.74 -0.12 -4.49
N TYR A 48 6.55 0.88 -4.82
CA TYR A 48 6.22 1.86 -5.85
C TYR A 48 6.90 1.49 -7.16
N TYR A 49 6.13 1.33 -8.23
CA TYR A 49 6.67 1.31 -9.58
C TYR A 49 6.83 2.75 -10.08
N ILE A 50 8.01 3.07 -10.59
CA ILE A 50 8.41 4.39 -11.11
C ILE A 50 8.61 4.21 -12.63
N PRO A 51 7.60 4.53 -13.46
CA PRO A 51 7.64 4.27 -14.89
C PRO A 51 8.78 5.00 -15.61
N GLU A 52 9.07 6.24 -15.22
CA GLU A 52 10.15 7.06 -15.80
C GLU A 52 11.55 6.44 -15.60
N ALA A 53 11.75 5.73 -14.48
CA ALA A 53 13.01 5.03 -14.17
C ALA A 53 12.99 3.54 -14.54
N ASP A 54 11.84 3.03 -14.97
CA ASP A 54 11.56 1.60 -15.13
C ASP A 54 11.99 0.76 -13.92
N ALA A 55 11.68 1.27 -12.71
CA ALA A 55 12.22 0.76 -11.45
C ALA A 55 11.14 0.54 -10.38
N TYR A 56 11.44 -0.34 -9.43
CA TYR A 56 10.59 -0.63 -8.26
C TYR A 56 11.27 -0.16 -6.99
N TYR A 57 10.64 0.71 -6.21
CA TYR A 57 11.09 1.07 -4.87
C TYR A 57 10.35 0.23 -3.82
N ASP A 58 11.08 -0.53 -3.02
CA ASP A 58 10.55 -1.26 -1.87
C ASP A 58 10.40 -0.31 -0.67
N VAL A 59 9.16 -0.16 -0.19
CA VAL A 59 8.86 0.72 0.94
C VAL A 59 9.47 0.22 2.24
N SER A 60 9.52 -1.11 2.42
CA SER A 60 10.02 -1.73 3.64
C SER A 60 11.54 -1.64 3.74
N SER A 61 12.24 -1.99 2.65
CA SER A 61 13.70 -2.02 2.65
C SER A 61 14.36 -0.72 2.21
N ARG A 62 13.58 0.23 1.66
CA ARG A 62 14.04 1.51 1.10
C ARG A 62 15.09 1.34 -0.01
N ARG A 63 14.87 0.34 -0.88
CA ARG A 63 15.79 0.00 -1.97
C ARG A 63 15.07 -0.02 -3.30
N TYR A 64 15.83 0.21 -4.37
CA TYR A 64 15.39 0.19 -5.75
C TYR A 64 15.78 -1.13 -6.40
N THR A 65 14.82 -1.78 -7.07
CA THR A 65 15.04 -2.91 -7.96
C THR A 65 14.82 -2.47 -9.40
N TYR A 66 15.83 -2.62 -10.26
CA TYR A 66 15.79 -2.21 -11.66
C TYR A 66 16.63 -3.14 -12.54
N PHE A 67 16.38 -3.12 -13.84
CA PHE A 67 17.09 -3.96 -14.81
C PHE A 67 18.42 -3.32 -15.21
N HIS A 68 19.51 -4.09 -15.06
CA HIS A 68 20.86 -3.67 -15.41
C HIS A 68 21.75 -4.88 -15.68
N GLY A 69 22.52 -4.85 -16.77
CA GLY A 69 23.43 -5.94 -17.12
C GLY A 69 22.69 -7.28 -17.30
N ASN A 70 21.58 -7.25 -18.03
CA ASN A 70 20.74 -8.42 -18.32
C ASN A 70 20.10 -9.12 -17.10
N ARG A 71 20.08 -8.47 -15.93
CA ARG A 71 19.48 -9.00 -14.71
C ARG A 71 18.79 -7.91 -13.89
N TRP A 72 17.87 -8.34 -13.02
CA TRP A 72 17.31 -7.47 -11.99
C TRP A 72 18.29 -7.35 -10.82
N ILE A 73 18.59 -6.12 -10.42
CA ILE A 73 19.47 -5.84 -9.28
C ILE A 73 18.75 -4.95 -8.27
N THR A 74 19.09 -5.08 -7.00
CA THR A 74 18.52 -4.26 -5.92
C THR A 74 19.60 -3.41 -5.25
N ARG A 75 19.48 -2.08 -5.33
CA ARG A 75 20.45 -1.11 -4.79
C ARG A 75 19.78 -0.04 -3.92
N ALA A 76 20.56 0.66 -3.11
CA ALA A 76 20.07 1.75 -2.27
C ALA A 76 19.66 3.01 -3.07
N ALA A 77 20.19 3.15 -4.28
CA ALA A 77 19.93 4.30 -5.15
C ALA A 77 19.63 3.85 -6.58
N LEU A 78 18.90 4.71 -7.29
CA LEU A 78 18.75 4.62 -8.75
C LEU A 78 20.12 4.78 -9.45
N PRO A 79 20.30 4.20 -10.63
CA PRO A 79 21.51 4.38 -11.41
C PRO A 79 21.67 5.85 -11.83
N SER A 80 22.91 6.30 -12.02
CA SER A 80 23.25 7.72 -12.28
C SER A 80 22.49 8.36 -13.43
N ARG A 81 22.17 7.59 -14.48
CA ARG A 81 21.32 8.03 -15.61
C ARG A 81 19.94 8.56 -15.21
N PHE A 82 19.44 8.15 -14.04
CA PHE A 82 18.16 8.56 -13.48
C PHE A 82 18.30 9.50 -12.27
N ALA A 83 19.50 10.02 -12.01
CA ALA A 83 19.75 10.91 -10.87
C ALA A 83 18.96 12.23 -10.92
N ARG A 84 18.50 12.64 -12.11
CA ARG A 84 17.74 13.87 -12.32
C ARG A 84 16.22 13.69 -12.15
N ILE A 85 15.75 12.46 -11.92
CA ILE A 85 14.33 12.19 -11.69
C ILE A 85 13.92 12.80 -10.35
N ASP A 86 12.91 13.66 -10.39
CA ASP A 86 12.30 14.23 -9.20
C ASP A 86 11.16 13.32 -8.72
N LEU A 87 11.44 12.55 -7.65
CA LEU A 87 10.47 11.63 -7.06
C LEU A 87 9.21 12.31 -6.51
N TYR A 88 9.26 13.61 -6.21
CA TYR A 88 8.08 14.37 -5.77
C TYR A 88 7.12 14.66 -6.92
N ARG A 89 7.64 14.75 -8.16
CA ARG A 89 6.86 15.15 -9.33
C ARG A 89 6.52 14.00 -10.26
N THR A 90 7.38 13.00 -10.35
CA THR A 90 7.12 11.82 -11.18
C THR A 90 5.90 11.05 -10.63
N HIS A 91 5.22 10.33 -11.52
CA HIS A 91 4.09 9.50 -11.15
C HIS A 91 4.58 8.15 -10.59
N LYS A 92 3.97 7.68 -9.50
CA LYS A 92 4.29 6.39 -8.87
C LYS A 92 3.03 5.54 -8.78
N VAL A 93 3.18 4.28 -9.16
CA VAL A 93 2.10 3.30 -9.09
C VAL A 93 2.33 2.37 -7.90
N VAL A 94 1.31 2.20 -7.05
CA VAL A 94 1.36 1.26 -5.92
C VAL A 94 1.22 -0.17 -6.43
N ILE A 95 2.19 -1.03 -6.11
CA ILE A 95 2.22 -2.43 -6.50
C ILE A 95 2.37 -3.31 -5.25
N ASN A 96 1.35 -4.13 -4.98
CA ASN A 96 1.26 -5.00 -3.79
C ASN A 96 1.46 -6.49 -4.13
N HIS A 97 2.46 -6.79 -4.98
CA HIS A 97 2.88 -8.15 -5.30
C HIS A 97 4.30 -8.41 -4.78
N ALA A 98 4.63 -9.65 -4.42
CA ALA A 98 5.93 -9.98 -3.78
C ALA A 98 7.15 -9.73 -4.68
N HIS A 99 7.04 -10.04 -5.98
CA HIS A 99 8.15 -9.97 -6.95
C HIS A 99 7.65 -9.35 -8.27
N PRO A 100 7.35 -8.04 -8.31
CA PRO A 100 6.68 -7.41 -9.45
C PRO A 100 7.50 -7.48 -10.75
N TRP A 101 8.83 -7.53 -10.64
CA TRP A 101 9.72 -7.69 -11.79
C TRP A 101 9.52 -8.99 -12.58
N LYS A 102 8.97 -10.06 -11.97
CA LYS A 102 8.62 -11.29 -12.69
C LYS A 102 7.54 -11.05 -13.76
N ASN A 103 6.65 -10.08 -13.51
CA ASN A 103 5.59 -9.68 -14.43
C ASN A 103 5.87 -8.29 -15.04
N HIS A 104 7.14 -7.91 -15.12
CA HIS A 104 7.55 -6.56 -15.52
C HIS A 104 6.96 -6.13 -16.87
N LYS A 105 6.98 -7.01 -17.87
CA LYS A 105 6.41 -6.72 -19.20
C LYS A 105 4.95 -6.26 -19.13
N LYS A 106 4.14 -6.90 -18.27
CA LYS A 106 2.73 -6.54 -18.07
C LYS A 106 2.59 -5.21 -17.33
N ILE A 107 3.33 -5.03 -16.24
CA ILE A 107 3.32 -3.79 -15.44
C ILE A 107 3.75 -2.60 -16.30
N ARG A 108 4.87 -2.73 -17.02
CA ARG A 108 5.36 -1.70 -17.93
C ARG A 108 4.34 -1.38 -19.01
N LYS A 109 3.76 -2.38 -19.68
CA LYS A 109 2.70 -2.15 -20.68
C LYS A 109 1.53 -1.36 -20.10
N GLN A 110 1.10 -1.69 -18.89
CA GLN A 110 -0.04 -1.04 -18.25
C GLN A 110 0.24 0.40 -17.82
N TYR A 111 1.46 0.71 -17.40
CA TYR A 111 1.77 1.98 -16.72
C TYR A 111 2.83 2.84 -17.42
N ALA A 112 3.32 2.46 -18.60
CA ALA A 112 4.35 3.21 -19.32
C ALA A 112 3.95 4.65 -19.65
N HIS A 113 2.66 4.91 -19.92
CA HIS A 113 2.16 6.25 -20.24
C HIS A 113 2.47 7.27 -19.14
N TYR A 114 2.40 6.86 -17.87
CA TYR A 114 2.76 7.70 -16.71
C TYR A 114 4.24 8.12 -16.66
N GLY A 115 5.13 7.50 -17.45
CA GLY A 115 6.54 7.88 -17.55
C GLY A 115 6.82 8.95 -18.60
N TYR A 116 5.92 9.14 -19.57
CA TYR A 116 6.08 10.12 -20.65
C TYR A 116 5.18 11.34 -20.42
N ASP A 117 3.99 11.11 -19.89
CA ASP A 117 3.00 12.13 -19.66
C ASP A 117 3.10 12.66 -18.23
N ARG A 118 3.15 13.98 -18.08
CA ARG A 118 3.15 14.64 -16.76
C ARG A 118 1.76 14.51 -16.13
N HIS A 119 1.53 13.39 -15.46
CA HIS A 119 0.34 13.18 -14.65
C HIS A 119 0.59 13.62 -13.20
N PRO A 120 0.12 14.82 -12.79
CA PRO A 120 0.31 15.28 -11.43
C PRO A 120 -0.35 14.28 -10.46
N GLN A 121 0.40 13.88 -9.44
CA GLN A 121 -0.08 12.97 -8.41
C GLN A 121 0.11 13.63 -7.05
N ARG A 122 -0.94 13.59 -6.22
CA ARG A 122 -0.84 14.09 -4.84
C ARG A 122 0.09 13.20 -4.04
N VAL A 123 1.18 13.76 -3.56
CA VAL A 123 2.11 13.06 -2.68
C VAL A 123 1.75 13.27 -1.21
N ARG A 124 2.30 12.40 -0.37
CA ARG A 124 2.04 12.38 1.07
C ARG A 124 2.42 13.70 1.75
N ASN A 125 3.51 14.33 1.32
CA ASN A 125 3.96 15.63 1.86
C ASN A 125 2.87 16.71 1.77
N ASP A 126 2.29 16.87 0.57
CA ASP A 126 1.27 17.90 0.30
C ASP A 126 -0.01 17.62 1.09
N TYR A 127 -0.37 16.34 1.24
CA TYR A 127 -1.54 15.91 1.99
C TYR A 127 -1.48 16.30 3.47
N TYR A 128 -0.34 16.13 4.13
CA TYR A 128 -0.19 16.55 5.53
C TYR A 128 -0.10 18.08 5.66
N GLY A 129 0.58 18.75 4.73
CA GLY A 129 0.72 20.21 4.73
C GLY A 129 -0.63 20.95 4.77
N HIS A 130 -1.59 20.53 3.93
CA HIS A 130 -2.93 21.15 3.91
C HIS A 130 -3.73 20.92 5.20
N LYS A 131 -3.66 19.71 5.80
CA LYS A 131 -4.37 19.41 7.06
C LYS A 131 -3.88 20.26 8.24
N HIS A 132 -2.60 20.63 8.26
CA HIS A 132 -2.04 21.48 9.31
C HIS A 132 -2.49 22.94 9.17
N TYR A 133 -2.59 23.44 7.93
CA TYR A 133 -3.05 24.80 7.67
C TYR A 133 -4.51 25.02 8.12
N ASP A 134 -5.41 24.12 7.75
CA ASP A 134 -6.84 24.21 8.12
C ASP A 134 -7.07 24.22 9.65
N LYS A 135 -6.29 23.45 10.40
CA LYS A 135 -6.39 23.42 11.88
C LYS A 135 -5.93 24.73 12.51
N LYS A 136 -4.95 25.42 11.93
CA LYS A 136 -4.42 26.68 12.47
C LYS A 136 -5.42 27.82 12.29
N HIS A 137 -6.08 27.91 11.14
CA HIS A 137 -7.10 28.92 10.87
C HIS A 137 -8.34 28.77 11.78
N LYS A 138 -8.80 27.54 12.04
CA LYS A 138 -9.94 27.29 12.94
C LYS A 138 -9.68 27.67 14.40
N LYS A 139 -8.44 27.62 14.87
CA LYS A 139 -8.08 28.06 16.23
C LYS A 139 -8.08 29.59 16.36
N HIS A 140 -7.71 30.30 15.30
CA HIS A 140 -7.69 31.76 15.31
C HIS A 140 -9.11 32.33 15.37
N ASP A 141 -10.04 31.84 14.54
CA ASP A 141 -11.44 32.33 14.51
C ASP A 141 -12.17 32.16 15.86
N LYS A 142 -11.90 31.08 16.59
CA LYS A 142 -12.50 30.88 17.93
C LYS A 142 -11.99 31.86 18.98
N LYS A 143 -10.80 32.45 18.81
CA LYS A 143 -10.24 33.42 19.75
C LYS A 143 -10.87 34.82 19.59
N TYR A 144 -11.25 35.19 18.36
CA TYR A 144 -11.90 36.49 18.09
C TYR A 144 -13.37 36.54 18.49
N LYS A 145 -14.07 35.40 18.55
CA LYS A 145 -15.49 35.35 18.94
C LYS A 145 -15.74 35.46 20.45
N LYS A 146 -14.70 35.60 21.28
CA LYS A 146 -14.80 35.64 22.76
C LYS A 146 -14.76 37.03 23.39
N HIS A 147 -14.92 38.11 22.62
CA HIS A 147 -15.15 39.44 23.19
C HIS A 147 -16.66 39.77 23.17
N PRO A 148 -17.35 39.74 24.33
CA PRO A 148 -18.70 40.28 24.40
C PRO A 148 -18.60 41.80 24.24
N ARG A 149 -19.32 42.34 23.25
CA ARG A 149 -19.51 43.77 23.09
C ARG A 149 -20.23 44.31 24.34
N ARG A 150 -19.49 44.94 25.25
CA ARG A 150 -20.07 45.85 26.24
C ARG A 150 -20.43 47.13 25.48
N GLY A 151 -21.68 47.17 25.02
CA GLY A 151 -22.33 48.38 24.53
C GLY A 151 -22.54 49.37 25.68
N ARG A 152 -22.37 50.64 25.35
CA ARG A 152 -22.49 51.82 26.21
C ARG A 152 -23.94 52.23 26.34
#